data_AF-A0A7Y2K9I6-F1
#
_entry.id   AF-A0A7Y2K9I6-F1
#
_cell.length_a   1.000
_cell.length_b   1.000
_cell.length_c   1.000
_cell.angle_alpha   90.00
_cell.angle_beta   90.00
_cell.angle_gamma   90.00
#
_symmetry.space_group_name_H-M   'P 1'
#
loop_
_entity.id
_entity.type
_entity.pdbx_description
1 polymer ?
#
loop_
_entity_poly.entity_id
_entity_poly.type
_entity_poly.pdbx_seq_one_letter_code
_entity_poly.pdbx_strand_id
1 'polypeptide(L)'
;MNSGVIETKDKIFIDKIPQLKWGENTENSFIRSTQLTLNALSENYSYDFLMGISGSAFRLDFKPGWCPSSVDATTGFDVSKILFKSLGFNSELHSIDDNNFEDIKSLYKKIIAQINLGIPIIAINLKVCPEWGIITGYLKDKPGILCRTYFDKTEEYSLAEHAPWLSFFIGEKEKAINDNELFINSLKIAVELAKTDKFDEYKSGYSAFKMWIEELKKQSEAIKTFVFKEYEVNLTIFNSLLDSRKAAVSYLTLMNDKMKKGDLIIDNYKKEVELLTETQKNVLPSFNAKENSWTADIINKQIDILTSVLSIEKETIKLIQQEVKS
;
A
#
# COMPACT_ATOMS: atom_id res chain seq x y z
N MET A 1 -5.04 -6.83 27.84
CA MET A 1 -5.24 -5.98 26.64
C MET A 1 -6.67 -5.47 26.72
N ASN A 2 -6.89 -4.30 27.31
CA ASN A 2 -8.24 -3.70 27.35
C ASN A 2 -8.11 -2.20 27.64
N SER A 3 -7.79 -1.41 26.62
CA SER A 3 -7.68 0.05 26.78
C SER A 3 -7.93 0.77 25.46
N GLY A 4 -9.19 0.82 25.03
CA GLY A 4 -9.57 1.57 23.84
C GLY A 4 -11.06 1.49 23.47
N VAL A 5 -11.76 0.44 23.87
CA VAL A 5 -13.20 0.30 23.59
C VAL A 5 -14.01 1.29 24.43
N ILE A 6 -14.75 2.15 23.75
CA ILE A 6 -15.73 3.06 24.31
C ILE A 6 -17.12 2.55 23.96
N GLU A 7 -17.96 2.50 24.98
CA GLU A 7 -19.36 2.18 24.86
C GLU A 7 -20.20 3.42 25.16
N THR A 8 -20.99 3.86 24.18
CA THR A 8 -22.00 4.92 24.38
C THR A 8 -23.39 4.30 24.38
N LYS A 9 -24.43 5.14 24.45
CA LYS A 9 -25.82 4.67 24.35
C LYS A 9 -26.08 3.93 23.03
N ASP A 10 -25.49 4.40 21.93
CA ASP A 10 -25.84 4.05 20.55
C ASP A 10 -24.74 3.29 19.78
N LYS A 11 -23.49 3.30 20.26
CA LYS A 11 -22.35 2.67 19.56
C LYS A 11 -21.33 2.05 20.50
N ILE A 12 -20.54 1.12 19.95
CA ILE A 12 -19.32 0.57 20.56
C ILE A 12 -18.20 0.78 19.55
N PHE A 13 -17.08 1.38 19.97
CA PHE A 13 -15.96 1.67 19.08
C PHE A 13 -14.64 1.74 19.82
N ILE A 14 -13.54 1.56 19.10
CA ILE A 14 -12.18 1.72 19.59
C ILE A 14 -11.78 3.17 19.33
N ASP A 15 -11.48 3.91 20.39
CA ASP A 15 -11.19 5.33 20.33
C ASP A 15 -9.73 5.64 19.93
N LYS A 16 -9.48 6.89 19.57
CA LYS A 16 -8.14 7.45 19.27
C LYS A 16 -7.41 6.80 18.10
N ILE A 17 -8.13 6.18 17.16
CA ILE A 17 -7.55 5.81 15.86
C ILE A 17 -7.53 7.07 14.99
N PRO A 18 -6.33 7.57 14.61
CA PRO A 18 -6.19 8.80 13.82
C PRO A 18 -6.89 8.70 12.46
N GLN A 19 -7.17 9.85 11.87
CA GLN A 19 -7.63 9.92 10.48
C GLN A 19 -6.57 9.39 9.51
N LEU A 20 -7.04 8.77 8.44
CA LEU A 20 -6.25 8.47 7.25
C LEU A 20 -6.31 9.68 6.31
N LYS A 21 -5.17 10.14 5.79
CA LYS A 21 -5.08 11.35 4.96
C LYS A 21 -4.11 11.13 3.80
N TRP A 22 -4.52 11.58 2.62
CA TRP A 22 -3.66 11.64 1.43
C TRP A 22 -2.66 12.79 1.56
N GLY A 23 -1.49 12.64 0.95
CA GLY A 23 -0.47 13.71 0.88
C GLY A 23 0.38 13.86 2.15
N GLU A 24 0.30 12.90 3.08
CA GLU A 24 1.14 12.84 4.27
C GLU A 24 2.39 11.93 4.09
N ASN A 25 2.67 11.48 2.85
CA ASN A 25 3.66 10.44 2.53
C ASN A 25 3.33 9.10 3.21
N THR A 26 2.04 8.78 3.25
CA THR A 26 1.53 7.49 3.69
C THR A 26 0.44 7.02 2.72
N GLU A 27 0.80 6.93 1.44
CA GLU A 27 -0.18 6.75 0.37
C GLU A 27 -0.57 5.27 0.15
N ASN A 28 0.19 4.30 0.68
CA ASN A 28 -0.22 2.90 0.68
C ASN A 28 -1.30 2.68 1.75
N SER A 29 -2.55 2.63 1.30
CA SER A 29 -3.73 2.56 2.18
C SER A 29 -3.76 1.30 3.05
N PHE A 30 -3.27 0.17 2.54
CA PHE A 30 -3.16 -1.08 3.31
C PHE A 30 -2.12 -0.97 4.43
N ILE A 31 -0.91 -0.51 4.12
CA ILE A 31 0.17 -0.40 5.11
C ILE A 31 -0.16 0.65 6.16
N ARG A 32 -0.72 1.80 5.78
CA ARG A 32 -1.12 2.82 6.74
C ARG A 32 -2.27 2.36 7.62
N SER A 33 -3.27 1.67 7.06
CA SER A 33 -4.36 1.08 7.86
C SER A 33 -3.84 0.02 8.84
N THR A 34 -2.88 -0.79 8.39
CA THR A 34 -2.20 -1.77 9.25
C THR A 34 -1.41 -1.08 10.36
N GLN A 35 -0.66 -0.03 10.04
CA GLN A 35 0.11 0.75 11.01
C GLN A 35 -0.77 1.27 12.15
N LEU A 36 -1.87 1.95 11.81
CA LEU A 36 -2.75 2.54 12.82
C LEU A 36 -3.49 1.45 13.61
N THR A 37 -3.84 0.33 12.97
CA THR A 37 -4.44 -0.84 13.64
C THR A 37 -3.47 -1.44 14.67
N LEU A 38 -2.23 -1.72 14.29
CA LEU A 38 -1.22 -2.27 15.21
C LEU A 38 -0.82 -1.28 16.30
N ASN A 39 -0.81 0.03 16.01
CA ASN A 39 -0.53 1.05 17.02
C ASN A 39 -1.67 1.17 18.05
N ALA A 40 -2.94 0.95 17.64
CA ALA A 40 -4.04 0.80 18.58
C ALA A 40 -3.87 -0.44 19.49
N LEU A 41 -3.11 -1.44 19.04
CA LEU A 41 -2.68 -2.60 19.83
C LEU A 41 -1.36 -2.38 20.59
N SER A 42 -0.87 -1.13 20.67
CA SER A 42 0.35 -0.73 21.39
C SER A 42 1.69 -1.18 20.79
N GLU A 43 1.73 -1.52 19.49
CA GLU A 43 2.97 -1.94 18.81
C GLU A 43 3.89 -0.79 18.35
N ASN A 44 3.34 0.43 18.18
CA ASN A 44 4.07 1.66 17.85
C ASN A 44 5.03 1.57 16.64
N TYR A 45 4.64 0.87 15.56
CA TYR A 45 5.42 0.83 14.32
C TYR A 45 5.29 2.13 13.51
N SER A 46 6.38 2.51 12.83
CA SER A 46 6.36 3.56 11.81
C SER A 46 5.91 3.01 10.45
N TYR A 47 5.35 3.88 9.61
CA TYR A 47 4.89 3.52 8.26
C TYR A 47 6.05 2.98 7.42
N ASP A 48 7.17 3.72 7.39
CA ASP A 48 8.36 3.36 6.60
C ASP A 48 8.96 2.01 7.04
N PHE A 49 8.93 1.71 8.34
CA PHE A 49 9.38 0.40 8.85
C PHE A 49 8.50 -0.72 8.30
N LEU A 50 7.18 -0.58 8.35
CA LEU A 50 6.24 -1.58 7.82
C LEU A 50 6.36 -1.72 6.29
N MET A 51 6.52 -0.61 5.58
CA MET A 51 6.80 -0.62 4.13
C MET A 51 8.08 -1.39 3.82
N GLY A 52 9.15 -1.18 4.60
CA GLY A 52 10.44 -1.83 4.42
C GLY A 52 10.42 -3.33 4.68
N ILE A 53 9.99 -3.76 5.88
CA ILE A 53 10.04 -5.18 6.26
C ILE A 53 9.12 -6.07 5.43
N SER A 54 8.01 -5.50 4.93
CA SER A 54 7.04 -6.22 4.11
C SER A 54 7.44 -6.32 2.63
N GLY A 55 8.45 -5.56 2.21
CA GLY A 55 8.86 -5.43 0.82
C GLY A 55 8.09 -4.38 0.02
N SER A 56 7.02 -3.79 0.58
CA SER A 56 6.21 -2.79 -0.12
C SER A 56 7.02 -1.56 -0.56
N ALA A 57 8.06 -1.17 0.17
CA ALA A 57 8.97 -0.08 -0.20
C ALA A 57 9.71 -0.31 -1.54
N PHE A 58 9.94 -1.58 -1.89
CA PHE A 58 10.68 -1.99 -3.08
C PHE A 58 9.76 -2.44 -4.22
N ARG A 59 8.47 -2.61 -3.92
CA ARG A 59 7.48 -3.15 -4.85
C ARG A 59 7.19 -2.17 -5.98
N LEU A 60 7.04 -2.73 -7.18
CA LEU A 60 6.32 -2.16 -8.30
C LEU A 60 5.66 -3.33 -9.02
N ASP A 61 4.33 -3.38 -8.95
CA ASP A 61 3.54 -4.32 -9.74
C ASP A 61 2.75 -3.55 -10.81
N PHE A 62 2.53 -4.18 -11.96
CA PHE A 62 1.78 -3.61 -13.06
C PHE A 62 0.94 -4.69 -13.73
N LYS A 63 -0.39 -4.55 -13.67
CA LYS A 63 -1.31 -5.39 -14.43
C LYS A 63 -1.60 -4.75 -15.80
N PRO A 64 -1.31 -5.45 -16.90
CA PRO A 64 -1.61 -4.97 -18.25
C PRO A 64 -3.08 -4.54 -18.39
N GLY A 65 -3.32 -3.51 -19.22
CA GLY A 65 -4.65 -2.91 -19.39
C GLY A 65 -5.03 -1.90 -18.30
N TRP A 66 -4.05 -1.24 -17.68
CA TRP A 66 -4.26 -0.13 -16.75
C TRP A 66 -5.24 -0.46 -15.61
N CYS A 67 -5.01 -1.58 -14.94
CA CYS A 67 -5.82 -1.95 -13.78
C CYS A 67 -5.34 -1.19 -12.53
N PRO A 68 -6.22 -0.43 -11.83
CA PRO A 68 -5.84 0.31 -10.62
C PRO A 68 -5.38 -0.61 -9.49
N SER A 69 -5.78 -1.88 -9.48
CA SER A 69 -5.32 -2.87 -8.48
C SER A 69 -3.80 -3.12 -8.54
N SER A 70 -3.08 -2.59 -9.53
CA SER A 70 -1.61 -2.66 -9.61
C SER A 70 -0.92 -2.06 -8.37
N VAL A 71 -1.57 -1.12 -7.68
CA VAL A 71 -1.03 -0.51 -6.45
C VAL A 71 -1.50 -1.20 -5.16
N ASP A 72 -2.50 -2.07 -5.24
CA ASP A 72 -3.02 -2.77 -4.06
C ASP A 72 -1.93 -3.70 -3.51
N ALA A 73 -1.62 -3.56 -2.22
CA ALA A 73 -0.57 -4.33 -1.55
C ALA A 73 -0.92 -5.82 -1.39
N THR A 74 -2.18 -6.20 -1.64
CA THR A 74 -2.67 -7.57 -1.46
C THR A 74 -2.81 -8.35 -2.77
N THR A 75 -2.55 -7.72 -3.92
CA THR A 75 -2.58 -8.33 -5.25
C THR A 75 -1.16 -8.53 -5.78
N GLY A 76 -0.98 -9.46 -6.73
CA GLY A 76 0.36 -9.76 -7.25
C GLY A 76 1.26 -10.30 -6.14
N PHE A 77 2.31 -9.55 -5.78
CA PHE A 77 3.08 -9.89 -4.58
C PHE A 77 2.28 -9.53 -3.32
N ASP A 78 1.79 -10.54 -2.60
CA ASP A 78 0.98 -10.38 -1.40
C ASP A 78 1.81 -9.92 -0.19
N VAL A 79 1.86 -8.61 0.00
CA VAL A 79 2.57 -7.91 1.08
C VAL A 79 2.00 -8.29 2.46
N SER A 80 0.69 -8.57 2.54
CA SER A 80 0.00 -8.85 3.81
C SER A 80 0.57 -10.10 4.50
N LYS A 81 0.80 -11.17 3.73
CA LYS A 81 1.36 -12.44 4.22
C LYS A 81 2.75 -12.25 4.80
N ILE A 82 3.59 -11.47 4.12
CA ILE A 82 4.94 -11.17 4.60
C ILE A 82 4.87 -10.34 5.87
N LEU A 83 4.04 -9.30 5.88
CA LEU A 83 3.99 -8.34 6.97
C LEU A 83 3.54 -8.98 8.29
N PHE A 84 2.39 -9.66 8.30
CA PHE A 84 1.87 -10.26 9.54
C PHE A 84 2.79 -11.36 10.06
N LYS A 85 3.31 -12.22 9.17
CA LYS A 85 4.29 -13.24 9.53
C LYS A 85 5.56 -12.64 10.14
N SER A 86 6.07 -11.56 9.55
CA SER A 86 7.28 -10.86 10.02
C SER A 86 7.13 -10.35 11.45
N LEU A 87 5.96 -9.79 11.76
CA LEU A 87 5.65 -9.24 13.07
C LEU A 87 5.14 -10.30 14.07
N GLY A 88 5.02 -11.56 13.64
CA GLY A 88 4.52 -12.66 14.47
C GLY A 88 3.02 -12.60 14.74
N PHE A 89 2.23 -11.86 13.95
CA PHE A 89 0.79 -11.84 14.10
C PHE A 89 0.14 -12.97 13.31
N ASN A 90 -0.75 -13.71 13.96
CA ASN A 90 -1.75 -14.47 13.23
C ASN A 90 -2.72 -13.49 12.56
N SER A 91 -3.05 -13.74 11.29
CA SER A 91 -4.00 -12.92 10.55
C SER A 91 -4.86 -13.80 9.66
N GLU A 92 -6.16 -13.57 9.65
CA GLU A 92 -7.10 -14.23 8.76
C GLU A 92 -7.66 -13.21 7.76
N LEU A 93 -7.43 -13.45 6.46
CA LEU A 93 -8.15 -12.76 5.41
C LEU A 93 -9.52 -13.42 5.24
N HIS A 94 -10.56 -12.69 5.59
CA HIS A 94 -11.94 -13.10 5.38
C HIS A 94 -12.48 -12.45 4.10
N SER A 95 -13.08 -13.27 3.23
CA SER A 95 -13.71 -12.83 1.98
C SER A 95 -15.19 -13.15 2.02
N ILE A 96 -16.02 -12.25 1.49
CA ILE A 96 -17.48 -12.46 1.34
C ILE A 96 -17.95 -12.16 -0.08
N ASP A 97 -19.10 -12.71 -0.47
CA ASP A 97 -19.92 -12.12 -1.53
C ASP A 97 -20.75 -10.97 -0.93
N ASP A 98 -20.40 -9.74 -1.29
CA ASP A 98 -21.06 -8.53 -0.80
C ASP A 98 -22.47 -8.30 -1.38
N ASN A 99 -22.95 -9.22 -2.23
CA ASN A 99 -24.34 -9.30 -2.68
C ASN A 99 -25.15 -10.36 -1.91
N ASN A 100 -24.50 -11.16 -1.06
CA ASN A 100 -25.14 -12.21 -0.28
C ASN A 100 -25.44 -11.75 1.15
N PHE A 101 -26.72 -11.71 1.50
CA PHE A 101 -27.16 -11.26 2.83
C PHE A 101 -26.62 -12.11 4.00
N GLU A 102 -26.52 -13.43 3.85
CA GLU A 102 -26.02 -14.28 4.93
C GLU A 102 -24.50 -14.14 5.11
N ASP A 103 -23.75 -13.89 4.04
CA ASP A 103 -22.32 -13.59 4.11
C ASP A 103 -22.09 -12.25 4.83
N ILE A 104 -22.82 -11.19 4.44
CA ILE A 104 -22.76 -9.87 5.11
C ILE A 104 -23.10 -10.00 6.60
N LYS A 105 -24.16 -10.74 6.93
CA LYS A 105 -24.59 -10.97 8.31
C LYS A 105 -23.55 -11.76 9.11
N SER A 106 -22.88 -12.73 8.49
CA SER A 106 -21.76 -13.47 9.09
C SER A 106 -20.58 -12.55 9.38
N LEU A 107 -20.20 -11.71 8.40
CA LEU A 107 -19.16 -10.71 8.55
C LEU A 107 -19.46 -9.76 9.71
N TYR A 108 -20.70 -9.24 9.80
CA TYR A 108 -21.11 -8.35 10.91
C TYR A 108 -20.95 -9.00 12.29
N LYS A 109 -21.33 -10.27 12.44
CA LYS A 109 -21.12 -11.01 13.71
C LYS A 109 -19.64 -11.10 14.06
N LYS A 110 -18.79 -11.36 13.06
CA LYS A 110 -17.34 -11.45 13.24
C LYS A 110 -16.72 -10.10 13.61
N ILE A 111 -17.17 -9.02 12.96
CA ILE A 111 -16.78 -7.64 13.30
C ILE A 111 -17.12 -7.33 14.76
N ILE A 112 -18.36 -7.59 15.18
CA ILE A 112 -18.81 -7.32 16.54
C ILE A 112 -17.93 -8.08 17.56
N ALA A 113 -17.67 -9.36 17.31
CA ALA A 113 -16.83 -10.16 18.19
C ALA A 113 -15.42 -9.58 18.34
N GLN A 114 -14.79 -9.21 17.23
CA GLN A 114 -13.42 -8.66 17.20
C GLN A 114 -13.33 -7.27 17.83
N ILE A 115 -14.29 -6.37 17.55
CA ILE A 115 -14.34 -5.04 18.15
C ILE A 115 -14.56 -5.12 19.66
N ASN A 116 -15.37 -6.07 20.14
CA ASN A 116 -15.56 -6.28 21.58
C ASN A 116 -14.29 -6.77 22.29
N LEU A 117 -13.33 -7.34 21.55
CA LEU A 117 -11.97 -7.65 22.06
C LEU A 117 -11.03 -6.43 22.01
N GLY A 118 -11.49 -5.29 21.50
CA GLY A 118 -10.68 -4.09 21.33
C GLY A 118 -9.68 -4.16 20.19
N ILE A 119 -9.91 -5.02 19.20
CA ILE A 119 -9.02 -5.21 18.06
C ILE A 119 -9.66 -4.58 16.80
N PRO A 120 -9.06 -3.53 16.20
CA PRO A 120 -9.56 -2.98 14.94
C PRO A 120 -9.36 -3.96 13.79
N ILE A 121 -10.11 -3.78 12.70
CA ILE A 121 -10.08 -4.66 11.53
C ILE A 121 -9.67 -3.84 10.32
N ILE A 122 -8.74 -4.35 9.51
CA ILE A 122 -8.33 -3.71 8.25
C ILE A 122 -9.24 -4.25 7.15
N ALA A 123 -9.88 -3.37 6.37
CA ALA A 123 -10.89 -3.79 5.41
C ALA A 123 -10.92 -2.90 4.16
N ILE A 124 -11.29 -3.46 3.01
CA ILE A 124 -11.37 -2.74 1.72
C ILE A 124 -12.80 -2.30 1.41
N ASN A 125 -12.97 -1.25 0.62
CA ASN A 125 -14.27 -0.81 0.10
C ASN A 125 -15.24 -0.35 1.21
N LEU A 126 -14.72 0.38 2.20
CA LEU A 126 -15.56 0.91 3.27
C LEU A 126 -16.37 2.15 2.81
N LYS A 127 -15.84 2.94 1.89
CA LYS A 127 -16.43 4.22 1.47
C LYS A 127 -15.88 4.68 0.12
N VAL A 128 -16.70 5.33 -0.72
CA VAL A 128 -16.36 5.95 -2.01
C VAL A 128 -15.80 5.01 -3.08
N CYS A 129 -14.67 4.35 -2.82
CA CYS A 129 -14.03 3.41 -3.72
C CYS A 129 -13.30 2.28 -2.95
N PRO A 130 -12.83 1.25 -3.66
CA PRO A 130 -12.12 0.11 -3.08
C PRO A 130 -10.72 0.42 -2.53
N GLU A 131 -10.63 1.30 -1.54
CA GLU A 131 -9.41 1.55 -0.76
C GLU A 131 -9.45 0.83 0.58
N TRP A 132 -8.27 0.51 1.11
CA TRP A 132 -8.13 -0.07 2.44
C TRP A 132 -8.33 1.01 3.51
N GLY A 133 -9.07 0.64 4.55
CA GLY A 133 -9.31 1.45 5.74
C GLY A 133 -9.42 0.58 6.99
N ILE A 134 -9.97 1.16 8.05
CA ILE A 134 -10.05 0.51 9.37
C ILE A 134 -11.49 0.52 9.83
N ILE A 135 -12.02 -0.65 10.19
CA ILE A 135 -13.25 -0.77 10.96
C ILE A 135 -12.89 -0.57 12.43
N THR A 136 -13.56 0.40 13.05
CA THR A 136 -13.27 0.85 14.41
C THR A 136 -14.41 0.57 15.37
N GLY A 137 -15.61 0.24 14.89
CA GLY A 137 -16.75 0.02 15.76
C GLY A 137 -18.03 -0.39 15.04
N TYR A 138 -19.13 -0.40 15.78
CA TYR A 138 -20.47 -0.67 15.27
C TYR A 138 -21.55 0.08 16.05
N LEU A 139 -22.72 0.23 15.44
CA LEU A 139 -23.93 0.76 16.08
C LEU A 139 -24.69 -0.36 16.79
N LYS A 140 -25.20 -0.08 18.00
CA LYS A 140 -25.87 -1.09 18.85
C LYS A 140 -27.28 -1.44 18.37
N ASP A 141 -28.07 -0.41 18.06
CA ASP A 141 -29.52 -0.56 17.88
C ASP A 141 -29.95 -0.72 16.42
N LYS A 142 -29.00 -0.64 15.47
CA LYS A 142 -29.25 -0.75 14.03
C LYS A 142 -28.00 -1.23 13.30
N PRO A 143 -28.13 -1.77 12.08
CA PRO A 143 -26.96 -2.06 11.25
C PRO A 143 -26.14 -0.79 10.99
N GLY A 144 -24.83 -0.90 11.16
CA GLY A 144 -23.88 0.16 10.86
C GLY A 144 -22.50 -0.16 11.41
N ILE A 145 -21.50 -0.08 10.54
CA ILE A 145 -20.08 -0.23 10.89
C ILE A 145 -19.46 1.16 10.95
N LEU A 146 -18.72 1.45 12.01
CA LEU A 146 -17.92 2.66 12.17
C LEU A 146 -16.53 2.42 11.59
N CYS A 147 -16.01 3.39 10.84
CA CYS A 147 -14.73 3.25 10.16
C CYS A 147 -13.89 4.52 10.09
N ARG A 148 -12.61 4.31 9.76
CA ARG A 148 -11.66 5.31 9.27
C ARG A 148 -11.31 5.02 7.82
N THR A 149 -11.37 6.05 6.98
CA THR A 149 -11.00 5.98 5.56
C THR A 149 -10.25 7.25 5.15
N TYR A 150 -9.55 7.21 4.02
CA TYR A 150 -8.95 8.39 3.42
C TYR A 150 -9.96 9.42 2.90
N PHE A 151 -11.27 9.09 2.94
CA PHE A 151 -12.37 9.92 2.47
C PHE A 151 -13.17 10.56 3.62
N ASP A 152 -12.69 10.41 4.86
CA ASP A 152 -13.33 11.02 6.02
C ASP A 152 -13.22 12.55 5.95
N LYS A 153 -14.35 13.24 6.14
CA LYS A 153 -14.42 14.71 6.08
C LYS A 153 -14.24 15.38 7.45
N THR A 154 -14.34 14.59 8.52
CA THR A 154 -14.38 15.07 9.92
C THR A 154 -13.66 14.10 10.83
N GLU A 155 -13.25 14.56 12.01
CA GLU A 155 -12.60 13.71 13.03
C GLU A 155 -13.54 12.64 13.61
N GLU A 156 -14.87 12.81 13.49
CA GLU A 156 -15.84 11.78 13.87
C GLU A 156 -15.70 10.52 13.00
N TYR A 157 -15.94 9.34 13.59
CA TYR A 157 -15.95 8.07 12.83
C TYR A 157 -17.06 8.07 11.78
N SER A 158 -16.70 7.76 10.53
CA SER A 158 -17.64 7.60 9.43
C SER A 158 -18.45 6.31 9.60
N LEU A 159 -19.63 6.26 8.97
CA LEU A 159 -20.30 5.00 8.69
C LEU A 159 -19.79 4.43 7.36
N ALA A 160 -19.51 3.13 7.35
CA ALA A 160 -19.23 2.42 6.11
C ALA A 160 -20.45 2.47 5.17
N GLU A 161 -20.20 2.71 3.89
CA GLU A 161 -21.22 2.76 2.84
C GLU A 161 -21.49 1.38 2.24
N HIS A 162 -20.52 0.46 2.34
CA HIS A 162 -20.61 -0.89 1.80
C HIS A 162 -20.16 -1.94 2.83
N ALA A 163 -20.58 -3.19 2.62
CA ALA A 163 -19.97 -4.33 3.31
C ALA A 163 -18.61 -4.61 2.66
N PRO A 164 -17.49 -4.60 3.41
CA PRO A 164 -16.18 -4.81 2.83
C PRO A 164 -16.03 -6.27 2.40
N TRP A 165 -15.72 -6.51 1.12
CA TRP A 165 -15.62 -7.86 0.60
C TRP A 165 -14.32 -8.58 1.01
N LEU A 166 -13.29 -7.84 1.44
CA LEU A 166 -12.10 -8.36 2.11
C LEU A 166 -11.91 -7.68 3.46
N SER A 167 -11.57 -8.46 4.48
CA SER A 167 -11.26 -7.98 5.83
C SER A 167 -10.19 -8.84 6.50
N PHE A 168 -9.14 -8.21 7.04
CA PHE A 168 -8.12 -8.86 7.86
C PHE A 168 -8.49 -8.81 9.34
N PHE A 169 -8.71 -9.99 9.91
CA PHE A 169 -8.90 -10.18 11.34
C PHE A 169 -7.55 -10.53 11.98
N ILE A 170 -7.06 -9.64 12.85
CA ILE A 170 -5.79 -9.81 13.55
C ILE A 170 -6.00 -10.72 14.77
N GLY A 171 -5.28 -11.82 14.81
CA GLY A 171 -5.29 -12.78 15.91
C GLY A 171 -4.20 -12.49 16.94
N GLU A 172 -3.87 -13.51 17.71
CA GLU A 172 -2.82 -13.44 18.72
C GLU A 172 -1.45 -13.18 18.09
N LYS A 173 -0.60 -12.49 18.86
CA LYS A 173 0.80 -12.29 18.54
C LYS A 173 1.63 -13.43 19.11
N GLU A 174 2.29 -14.17 18.23
CA GLU A 174 3.29 -15.16 18.55
C GLU A 174 4.69 -14.52 18.62
N LYS A 175 5.73 -15.29 18.29
CA LYS A 175 7.11 -14.81 18.26
C LYS A 175 7.38 -14.08 16.94
N ALA A 176 7.59 -12.77 17.03
CA ALA A 176 8.08 -11.97 15.91
C ALA A 176 9.46 -12.46 15.43
N ILE A 177 9.73 -12.26 14.14
CA ILE A 177 11.06 -12.45 13.58
C ILE A 177 12.00 -11.41 14.22
N ASN A 178 13.24 -11.79 14.50
CA ASN A 178 14.22 -10.85 15.08
C ASN A 178 14.66 -9.79 14.06
N ASP A 179 15.09 -8.63 14.53
CA ASP A 179 15.41 -7.46 13.70
C ASP A 179 16.45 -7.71 12.60
N ASN A 180 17.43 -8.59 12.84
CA ASN A 180 18.45 -8.90 11.83
C ASN A 180 17.88 -9.78 10.73
N GLU A 181 17.08 -10.78 11.10
CA GLU A 181 16.40 -11.63 10.13
C GLU A 181 15.32 -10.86 9.36
N LEU A 182 14.57 -9.96 10.00
CA LEU A 182 13.65 -9.03 9.33
C LEU A 182 14.38 -8.22 8.25
N PHE A 183 15.50 -7.61 8.65
CA PHE A 183 16.30 -6.80 7.73
C PHE A 183 16.81 -7.63 6.54
N ILE A 184 17.44 -8.78 6.78
CA ILE A 184 17.95 -9.63 5.70
C ILE A 184 16.82 -10.15 4.80
N ASN A 185 15.66 -10.49 5.37
CA ASN A 185 14.50 -10.91 4.58
C ASN A 185 13.98 -9.76 3.72
N SER A 186 13.94 -8.52 4.21
CA SER A 186 13.53 -7.37 3.41
C SER A 186 14.41 -7.16 2.18
N LEU A 187 15.75 -7.32 2.32
CA LEU A 187 16.67 -7.23 1.19
C LEU A 187 16.51 -8.38 0.19
N LYS A 188 16.24 -9.60 0.68
CA LYS A 188 15.93 -10.76 -0.19
C LYS A 188 14.66 -10.51 -1.00
N ILE A 189 13.62 -9.99 -0.35
CA ILE A 189 12.34 -9.66 -0.98
C ILE A 189 12.53 -8.56 -2.03
N ALA A 190 13.33 -7.51 -1.75
CA ALA A 190 13.64 -6.49 -2.74
C ALA A 190 14.24 -7.09 -4.02
N VAL A 191 15.19 -8.03 -3.88
CA VAL A 191 15.81 -8.73 -5.03
C VAL A 191 14.81 -9.64 -5.74
N GLU A 192 13.95 -10.33 -5.01
CA GLU A 192 12.90 -11.19 -5.55
C GLU A 192 11.89 -10.38 -6.38
N LEU A 193 11.29 -9.35 -5.77
CA LEU A 193 10.37 -8.41 -6.43
C LEU A 193 10.97 -7.85 -7.72
N ALA A 194 12.21 -7.39 -7.67
CA ALA A 194 12.87 -6.79 -8.83
C ALA A 194 13.05 -7.75 -10.02
N LYS A 195 13.31 -9.04 -9.73
CA LYS A 195 13.77 -10.02 -10.73
C LYS A 195 12.71 -11.02 -11.17
N THR A 196 11.68 -11.24 -10.35
CA THR A 196 10.56 -12.09 -10.72
C THR A 196 9.75 -11.40 -11.82
N ASP A 197 9.50 -12.11 -12.93
CA ASP A 197 8.78 -11.53 -14.07
C ASP A 197 7.36 -11.11 -13.70
N LYS A 198 6.67 -11.92 -12.91
CA LYS A 198 5.30 -11.67 -12.47
C LYS A 198 4.93 -12.49 -11.23
N PHE A 199 3.97 -11.96 -10.47
CA PHE A 199 3.19 -12.69 -9.47
C PHE A 199 1.74 -12.74 -9.96
N ASP A 200 1.22 -13.96 -10.13
CA ASP A 200 -0.07 -14.21 -10.78
C ASP A 200 -0.17 -13.55 -12.18
N GLU A 201 -1.04 -12.56 -12.32
CA GLU A 201 -1.29 -11.78 -13.54
C GLU A 201 -0.55 -10.42 -13.56
N TYR A 202 0.17 -10.07 -12.49
CA TYR A 202 0.82 -8.78 -12.30
C TYR A 202 2.30 -8.91 -12.65
N LYS A 203 2.77 -8.12 -13.63
CA LYS A 203 4.21 -7.97 -13.86
C LYS A 203 4.84 -7.33 -12.62
N SER A 204 6.06 -7.74 -12.27
CA SER A 204 6.76 -7.22 -11.10
C SER A 204 8.13 -6.63 -11.44
N GLY A 205 8.58 -5.68 -10.63
CA GLY A 205 9.93 -5.14 -10.66
C GLY A 205 10.35 -4.63 -12.04
N TYR A 206 11.45 -5.18 -12.58
CA TYR A 206 11.95 -4.78 -13.90
C TYR A 206 10.95 -5.06 -15.02
N SER A 207 10.16 -6.13 -14.90
CA SER A 207 9.15 -6.48 -15.90
C SER A 207 7.98 -5.52 -15.84
N ALA A 208 7.59 -5.08 -14.63
CA ALA A 208 6.57 -4.05 -14.44
C ALA A 208 6.97 -2.71 -15.08
N PHE A 209 8.20 -2.24 -14.83
CA PHE A 209 8.71 -1.03 -15.48
C PHE A 209 8.67 -1.11 -17.00
N LYS A 210 9.13 -2.22 -17.58
CA LYS A 210 9.13 -2.42 -19.05
C LYS A 210 7.72 -2.41 -19.61
N MET A 211 6.80 -3.15 -18.99
CA MET A 211 5.40 -3.21 -19.40
C MET A 211 4.74 -1.82 -19.31
N TRP A 212 4.97 -1.09 -18.22
CA TRP A 212 4.44 0.25 -18.04
C TRP A 212 4.94 1.22 -19.11
N ILE A 213 6.25 1.19 -19.40
CA ILE A 213 6.85 1.99 -20.48
C ILE A 213 6.28 1.61 -21.85
N GLU A 214 6.09 0.32 -22.14
CA GLU A 214 5.51 -0.16 -23.40
C GLU A 214 4.05 0.29 -23.56
N GLU A 215 3.25 0.22 -22.50
CA GLU A 215 1.87 0.71 -22.52
C GLU A 215 1.82 2.23 -22.73
N LEU A 216 2.70 3.01 -22.09
CA LEU A 216 2.82 4.44 -22.35
C LEU A 216 3.22 4.75 -23.79
N LYS A 217 4.12 3.96 -24.41
CA LYS A 217 4.48 4.14 -25.83
C LYS A 217 3.27 3.95 -26.75
N LYS A 218 2.49 2.89 -26.51
CA LYS A 218 1.22 2.66 -27.24
C LYS A 218 0.27 3.84 -27.07
N GLN A 219 0.15 4.40 -25.86
CA GLN A 219 -0.66 5.59 -25.62
C GLN A 219 -0.18 6.80 -26.41
N SER A 220 1.13 7.07 -26.41
CA SER A 220 1.70 8.22 -27.12
C SER A 220 1.41 8.16 -28.62
N GLU A 221 1.43 6.97 -29.22
CA GLU A 221 1.14 6.77 -30.64
C GLU A 221 -0.36 6.86 -30.95
N ALA A 222 -1.22 6.48 -30.00
CA ALA A 222 -2.66 6.32 -30.17
C ALA A 222 -3.49 7.38 -29.42
N ILE A 223 -2.95 8.58 -29.20
CA ILE A 223 -3.51 9.53 -28.21
C ILE A 223 -4.96 9.97 -28.47
N LYS A 224 -5.45 9.88 -29.71
CA LYS A 224 -6.85 10.21 -30.06
C LYS A 224 -7.85 9.09 -29.71
N THR A 225 -7.38 7.88 -29.42
CA THR A 225 -8.22 6.70 -29.20
C THR A 225 -8.21 6.21 -27.76
N PHE A 226 -7.46 6.87 -26.88
CA PHE A 226 -7.19 6.41 -25.53
C PHE A 226 -8.10 7.07 -24.49
N VAL A 227 -8.40 6.37 -23.39
CA VAL A 227 -9.43 6.83 -22.43
C VAL A 227 -8.75 7.57 -21.28
N PHE A 228 -9.22 8.78 -20.96
CA PHE A 228 -8.69 9.59 -19.85
C PHE A 228 -8.60 8.86 -18.49
N LYS A 229 -9.43 7.83 -18.27
CA LYS A 229 -9.39 6.96 -17.10
C LYS A 229 -8.05 6.24 -16.91
N GLU A 230 -7.38 5.85 -17.99
CA GLU A 230 -6.11 5.15 -17.92
C GLU A 230 -4.97 6.09 -17.49
N TYR A 231 -5.11 7.39 -17.73
CA TYR A 231 -4.23 8.41 -17.16
C TYR A 231 -4.37 8.51 -15.63
N GLU A 232 -5.59 8.44 -15.09
CA GLU A 232 -5.79 8.43 -13.62
C GLU A 232 -5.11 7.21 -12.99
N VAL A 233 -5.23 6.04 -13.63
CA VAL A 233 -4.52 4.83 -13.17
C VAL A 233 -3.01 4.99 -13.27
N ASN A 234 -2.50 5.57 -14.36
CA ASN A 234 -1.08 5.90 -14.49
C ASN A 234 -0.59 6.80 -13.35
N LEU A 235 -1.35 7.83 -13.00
CA LEU A 235 -1.00 8.75 -11.92
C LEU A 235 -1.02 8.06 -10.55
N THR A 236 -1.99 7.17 -10.31
CA THR A 236 -2.04 6.34 -9.09
C THR A 236 -0.82 5.42 -8.98
N ILE A 237 -0.45 4.72 -10.05
CA ILE A 237 0.75 3.86 -10.08
C ILE A 237 2.01 4.69 -9.85
N PHE A 238 2.12 5.86 -10.48
CA PHE A 238 3.26 6.76 -10.32
C PHE A 238 3.42 7.26 -8.88
N ASN A 239 2.32 7.71 -8.27
CA ASN A 239 2.34 8.19 -6.89
C ASN A 239 2.66 7.06 -5.91
N SER A 240 2.13 5.85 -6.15
CA SER A 240 2.46 4.66 -5.35
C SER A 240 3.94 4.30 -5.45
N LEU A 241 4.56 4.39 -6.64
CA LEU A 241 6.00 4.16 -6.80
C LEU A 241 6.80 5.21 -6.02
N LEU A 242 6.46 6.49 -6.15
CA LEU A 242 7.14 7.57 -5.44
C LEU A 242 7.07 7.39 -3.91
N ASP A 243 5.88 7.07 -3.37
CA ASP A 243 5.70 6.79 -1.94
C ASP A 243 6.54 5.58 -1.49
N SER A 244 6.54 4.50 -2.28
CA SER A 244 7.34 3.31 -1.99
C SER A 244 8.83 3.62 -1.94
N ARG A 245 9.35 4.40 -2.89
CA ARG A 245 10.77 4.78 -2.93
C ARG A 245 11.16 5.76 -1.81
N LYS A 246 10.27 6.67 -1.40
CA LYS A 246 10.47 7.48 -0.19
C LYS A 246 10.58 6.60 1.05
N ALA A 247 9.67 5.65 1.22
CA ALA A 247 9.72 4.70 2.33
C ALA A 247 10.99 3.84 2.29
N ALA A 248 11.48 3.45 1.11
CA ALA A 248 12.74 2.73 0.96
C ALA A 248 13.93 3.55 1.47
N VAL A 249 14.01 4.85 1.12
CA VAL A 249 15.06 5.75 1.64
C VAL A 249 15.00 5.84 3.17
N SER A 250 13.82 6.09 3.75
CA SER A 250 13.66 6.18 5.20
C SER A 250 14.06 4.89 5.91
N TYR A 251 13.54 3.74 5.45
CA TYR A 251 13.81 2.44 6.05
C TYR A 251 15.28 2.04 5.95
N LEU A 252 15.89 2.18 4.76
CA LEU A 252 17.29 1.81 4.57
C LEU A 252 18.24 2.74 5.32
N THR A 253 17.87 4.01 5.49
CA THR A 253 18.63 4.94 6.36
C THR A 253 18.62 4.46 7.81
N LEU A 254 17.48 3.98 8.32
CA LEU A 254 17.37 3.40 9.66
C LEU A 254 18.23 2.14 9.82
N MET A 255 18.40 1.36 8.76
CA MET A 255 19.14 0.09 8.75
C MET A 255 20.57 0.22 8.19
N ASN A 256 21.08 1.44 8.02
CA ASN A 256 22.32 1.68 7.27
C ASN A 256 23.54 1.00 7.93
N ASP A 257 23.57 0.98 9.27
CA ASP A 257 24.61 0.34 10.07
C ASP A 257 24.71 -1.18 9.84
N LYS A 258 23.65 -1.80 9.30
CA LYS A 258 23.60 -3.22 8.94
C LYS A 258 24.10 -3.53 7.54
N MET A 259 24.50 -2.51 6.75
CA MET A 259 24.92 -2.66 5.35
C MET A 259 26.37 -2.23 5.14
N LYS A 260 27.10 -2.96 4.28
CA LYS A 260 28.46 -2.59 3.87
C LYS A 260 28.43 -1.45 2.83
N LYS A 261 27.42 -1.42 1.96
CA LYS A 261 27.23 -0.43 0.90
C LYS A 261 25.96 0.40 1.06
N GLY A 262 25.49 0.55 2.29
CA GLY A 262 24.21 1.17 2.60
C GLY A 262 24.10 2.60 2.05
N ASP A 263 25.12 3.44 2.26
CA ASP A 263 25.14 4.81 1.74
C ASP A 263 24.88 4.88 0.22
N LEU A 264 25.53 4.01 -0.56
CA LEU A 264 25.37 3.98 -2.01
C LEU A 264 23.97 3.49 -2.43
N ILE A 265 23.43 2.50 -1.72
CA ILE A 265 22.06 2.00 -1.98
C ILE A 265 21.05 3.10 -1.68
N ILE A 266 21.20 3.77 -0.53
CA ILE A 266 20.32 4.87 -0.10
C ILE A 266 20.40 6.03 -1.09
N ASP A 267 21.59 6.42 -1.53
CA ASP A 267 21.77 7.53 -2.46
C ASP A 267 21.17 7.23 -3.84
N ASN A 268 21.17 5.98 -4.29
CA ASN A 268 20.46 5.61 -5.50
C ASN A 268 18.94 5.76 -5.35
N TYR A 269 18.34 5.27 -4.26
CA TYR A 269 16.91 5.49 -4.03
C TYR A 269 16.56 6.97 -3.85
N LYS A 270 17.44 7.79 -3.26
CA LYS A 270 17.24 9.26 -3.23
C LYS A 270 17.20 9.86 -4.64
N LYS A 271 18.06 9.42 -5.56
CA LYS A 271 18.04 9.88 -6.97
C LYS A 271 16.73 9.49 -7.66
N GLU A 272 16.23 8.27 -7.42
CA GLU A 272 14.92 7.87 -7.94
C GLU A 272 13.81 8.76 -7.39
N VAL A 273 13.79 9.00 -6.07
CA VAL A 273 12.81 9.89 -5.42
C VAL A 273 12.88 11.31 -5.99
N GLU A 274 14.06 11.84 -6.23
CA GLU A 274 14.25 13.17 -6.83
C GLU A 274 13.65 13.22 -8.25
N LEU A 275 14.03 12.27 -9.12
CA LEU A 275 13.49 12.17 -10.47
C LEU A 275 11.96 12.05 -10.49
N LEU A 276 11.41 11.17 -9.64
CA LEU A 276 9.98 10.95 -9.54
C LEU A 276 9.25 12.18 -8.99
N THR A 277 9.82 12.86 -7.99
CA THR A 277 9.24 14.08 -7.39
C THR A 277 9.19 15.22 -8.40
N GLU A 278 10.29 15.47 -9.11
CA GLU A 278 10.33 16.53 -10.13
C GLU A 278 9.39 16.23 -11.29
N THR A 279 9.22 14.95 -11.65
CA THR A 279 8.28 14.52 -12.68
C THR A 279 6.83 14.71 -12.23
N GLN A 280 6.50 14.33 -11.00
CA GLN A 280 5.17 14.56 -10.41
C GLN A 280 4.78 16.05 -10.43
N LYS A 281 5.74 16.93 -10.12
CA LYS A 281 5.50 18.38 -10.01
C LYS A 281 5.47 19.10 -11.35
N ASN A 282 6.38 18.74 -12.26
CA ASN A 282 6.68 19.56 -13.43
C ASN A 282 6.31 18.90 -14.77
N VAL A 283 6.01 17.60 -14.77
CA VAL A 283 5.71 16.85 -16.00
C VAL A 283 4.28 16.34 -15.99
N LEU A 284 3.88 15.65 -14.91
CA LEU A 284 2.56 15.03 -14.83
C LEU A 284 1.48 16.06 -14.50
N PRO A 285 0.32 16.01 -15.18
CA PRO A 285 -0.84 16.77 -14.75
C PRO A 285 -1.33 16.26 -13.38
N SER A 286 -2.20 17.05 -12.72
CA SER A 286 -2.84 16.65 -11.46
C SER A 286 -4.05 15.73 -11.70
N PHE A 287 -4.58 15.10 -10.64
CA PHE A 287 -5.86 14.37 -10.72
C PHE A 287 -7.05 15.24 -11.17
N ASN A 288 -6.98 16.57 -11.01
CA ASN A 288 -8.02 17.49 -11.45
C ASN A 288 -7.79 18.02 -12.89
N ALA A 289 -6.79 17.47 -13.61
CA ALA A 289 -6.50 17.89 -14.96
C ALA A 289 -7.62 17.52 -15.93
N LYS A 290 -7.69 18.23 -17.06
CA LYS A 290 -8.61 17.91 -18.15
C LYS A 290 -7.95 16.94 -19.12
N GLU A 291 -8.75 16.24 -19.91
CA GLU A 291 -8.29 15.27 -20.91
C GLU A 291 -7.20 15.79 -21.85
N ASN A 292 -7.34 17.03 -22.33
CA ASN A 292 -6.37 17.68 -23.20
C ASN A 292 -5.01 18.00 -22.53
N SER A 293 -4.87 17.78 -21.22
CA SER A 293 -3.62 17.95 -20.47
C SER A 293 -2.73 16.72 -20.58
N TRP A 294 -3.25 15.56 -21.00
CA TRP A 294 -2.46 14.35 -21.22
C TRP A 294 -1.99 14.30 -22.68
N THR A 295 -0.78 14.76 -22.94
CA THR A 295 -0.23 14.92 -24.30
C THR A 295 0.90 13.92 -24.59
N ALA A 296 1.17 13.68 -25.88
CA ALA A 296 2.26 12.79 -26.31
C ALA A 296 3.61 13.25 -25.77
N ASP A 297 3.85 14.56 -25.72
CA ASP A 297 5.08 15.14 -25.14
C ASP A 297 5.24 14.83 -23.65
N ILE A 298 4.14 14.89 -22.88
CA ILE A 298 4.15 14.53 -21.45
C ILE A 298 4.39 13.03 -21.29
N ILE A 299 3.71 12.20 -22.08
CA ILE A 299 3.88 10.74 -22.07
C ILE A 299 5.34 10.37 -22.37
N ASN A 300 5.93 10.95 -23.42
CA ASN A 300 7.33 10.70 -23.80
C ASN A 300 8.31 11.14 -22.71
N LYS A 301 8.08 12.30 -22.07
CA LYS A 301 8.88 12.71 -20.90
C LYS A 301 8.77 11.72 -19.74
N GLN A 302 7.57 11.21 -19.45
CA GLN A 302 7.41 10.19 -18.40
C GLN A 302 8.14 8.90 -18.78
N ILE A 303 8.10 8.47 -20.05
CA ILE A 303 8.85 7.30 -20.54
C ILE A 303 10.36 7.46 -20.30
N ASP A 304 10.93 8.62 -20.61
CA ASP A 304 12.35 8.90 -20.43
C ASP A 304 12.76 8.83 -18.95
N ILE A 305 11.91 9.39 -18.07
CA ILE A 305 12.11 9.34 -16.62
C ILE A 305 12.02 7.91 -16.11
N LEU A 306 10.98 7.16 -16.47
CA LEU A 306 10.82 5.76 -16.02
C LEU A 306 11.96 4.87 -16.52
N THR A 307 12.49 5.14 -17.71
CA THR A 307 13.69 4.45 -18.24
C THR A 307 14.92 4.75 -17.38
N SER A 308 15.08 6.00 -16.95
CA SER A 308 16.17 6.43 -16.07
C SER A 308 16.04 5.80 -14.67
N VAL A 309 14.84 5.83 -14.09
CA VAL A 309 14.53 5.19 -12.79
C VAL A 309 14.82 3.69 -12.86
N LEU A 310 14.37 2.98 -13.91
CA LEU A 310 14.66 1.56 -14.10
C LEU A 310 16.18 1.27 -14.18
N SER A 311 16.97 2.17 -14.77
CA SER A 311 18.42 2.02 -14.82
C SER A 311 19.04 2.09 -13.42
N ILE A 312 18.62 3.08 -12.62
CA ILE A 312 19.07 3.24 -11.23
C ILE A 312 18.63 2.02 -10.40
N GLU A 313 17.37 1.60 -10.51
CA GLU A 313 16.83 0.45 -9.77
C GLU A 313 17.67 -0.82 -10.02
N LYS A 314 18.06 -1.08 -11.28
CA LYS A 314 18.92 -2.22 -11.62
C LYS A 314 20.28 -2.19 -10.93
N GLU A 315 20.88 -1.01 -10.84
CA GLU A 315 22.14 -0.82 -10.12
C GLU A 315 21.95 -1.01 -8.61
N THR A 316 20.90 -0.42 -8.05
CA THR A 316 20.54 -0.51 -6.63
C THR A 316 20.30 -1.96 -6.20
N ILE A 317 19.49 -2.70 -6.95
CA ILE A 317 19.19 -4.11 -6.66
C ILE A 317 20.43 -5.00 -6.82
N LYS A 318 21.36 -4.67 -7.73
CA LYS A 318 22.64 -5.37 -7.82
C LYS A 318 23.49 -5.18 -6.55
N LEU A 319 23.47 -3.99 -5.97
CA LEU A 319 24.14 -3.70 -4.69
C LEU A 319 23.46 -4.43 -3.53
N ILE A 320 22.13 -4.36 -3.43
CA ILE A 320 21.35 -5.09 -2.42
C ILE A 320 21.62 -6.60 -2.50
N GLN A 321 21.68 -7.16 -3.71
CA GLN A 321 22.01 -8.57 -3.88
C GLN A 321 23.41 -8.94 -3.38
N GLN A 322 24.36 -8.01 -3.38
CA GLN A 322 25.69 -8.23 -2.83
C GLN A 322 25.64 -8.24 -1.30
N GLU A 323 24.85 -7.37 -0.67
CA GLU A 323 24.64 -7.36 0.79
C GLU A 323 24.05 -8.68 1.28
N VAL A 324 23.03 -9.21 0.60
CA VAL A 324 22.36 -10.48 0.95
C VAL A 324 23.30 -11.69 0.93
N LYS A 325 24.37 -11.65 0.13
CA LYS A 325 25.33 -12.75 -0.03
C LYS A 325 26.53 -12.66 0.92
N SER A 326 26.65 -11.56 1.66
CA SER A 326 27.87 -11.16 2.37
C SER A 326 27.86 -11.46 3.86
#